data_AF-A0AAV7Z8Q2-F1
#
_entry.id   AF-A0AAV7Z8Q2-F1
#
_cell.length_a   1.000
_cell.length_b   1.000
_cell.length_c   1.000
_cell.angle_alpha   90.00
_cell.angle_beta   90.00
_cell.angle_gamma   90.00
#
_symmetry.space_group_name_H-M   'P 1'
#
loop_
_entity.id
_entity.type
_entity.pdbx_description
1 polymer ?
#
loop_
_entity_poly.entity_id
_entity_poly.type
_entity_poly.pdbx_seq_one_letter_code
_entity_poly.pdbx_strand_id
1 'polypeptide(L)'
;MSIKYDALYSFQSKDESELNFCKGDQLTMIKNYQNGWLLCSKNGQVGIVNLDLLQPSIPQYDHSQTKKTIDELSEKLLKVSSIFDQVQTQFGKLTETIKIKKQELQELRSENQKLVQKQQNQFKETKIPICISCQKESSFLVLNCGHLCFCKKCSKFYQKGDLCPICKKRISVIIPIYY
;
A
#
# COMPACT_ATOMS: atom_id res chain seq x y z
N MET A 1 -13.17 38.07 -24.49
CA MET A 1 -14.62 37.80 -24.39
C MET A 1 -15.35 39.06 -24.81
N SER A 2 -16.25 38.97 -25.78
CA SER A 2 -17.08 40.11 -26.22
C SER A 2 -18.37 40.13 -25.39
N ILE A 3 -18.62 41.23 -24.68
CA ILE A 3 -19.87 41.40 -23.92
C ILE A 3 -20.98 41.72 -24.93
N LYS A 4 -22.13 41.07 -24.75
CA LYS A 4 -23.28 41.24 -25.63
C LYS A 4 -24.49 41.75 -24.84
N TYR A 5 -25.33 42.51 -25.53
CA TYR A 5 -26.53 43.11 -25.00
C TYR A 5 -27.70 42.84 -25.93
N ASP A 6 -28.90 42.61 -25.38
CA ASP A 6 -30.13 42.51 -26.17
C ASP A 6 -30.88 43.85 -26.09
N ALA A 7 -31.38 44.34 -27.23
CA ALA A 7 -32.12 45.58 -27.31
C ALA A 7 -33.54 45.43 -26.73
N LEU A 8 -33.89 46.27 -25.77
CA LEU A 8 -35.22 46.30 -25.15
C LEU A 8 -36.27 47.00 -26.03
N TYR A 9 -35.81 47.90 -26.91
CA TYR A 9 -36.64 48.74 -27.78
C TYR A 9 -36.03 48.84 -29.17
N SER A 10 -36.83 49.22 -30.17
CA SER A 10 -36.33 49.59 -31.49
C SER A 10 -35.92 51.06 -31.49
N PHE A 11 -34.79 51.37 -32.12
CA PHE A 11 -34.26 52.72 -32.23
C PHE A 11 -33.78 52.98 -33.66
N GLN A 12 -34.21 54.12 -34.22
CA GLN A 12 -33.82 54.58 -35.54
C GLN A 12 -33.36 56.03 -35.45
N SER A 13 -32.06 56.24 -35.55
CA SER A 13 -31.44 57.55 -35.55
C SER A 13 -31.45 58.19 -36.94
N LYS A 14 -31.35 59.52 -36.94
CA LYS A 14 -31.06 60.34 -38.12
C LYS A 14 -29.58 60.77 -38.18
N ASP A 15 -28.79 60.43 -37.15
CA ASP A 15 -27.36 60.72 -37.03
C ASP A 15 -26.55 59.48 -37.44
N GLU A 16 -25.52 59.68 -38.26
CA GLU A 16 -24.64 58.60 -38.72
C GLU A 16 -23.76 58.01 -37.60
N SER A 17 -23.63 58.71 -36.47
CA SER A 17 -22.85 58.28 -35.32
C SER A 17 -23.59 57.30 -34.39
N GLU A 18 -24.92 57.23 -34.48
CA GLU A 18 -25.77 56.36 -33.65
C GLU A 18 -26.16 55.07 -34.38
N LEU A 19 -26.30 53.97 -33.64
CA LEU A 19 -26.59 52.66 -34.24
C LEU A 19 -28.11 52.43 -34.36
N ASN A 20 -28.55 51.97 -35.53
CA ASN A 20 -29.94 51.57 -35.77
C ASN A 20 -30.18 50.10 -35.39
N PHE A 21 -31.20 49.83 -34.58
CA PHE A 21 -31.56 48.48 -34.15
C PHE A 21 -33.06 48.32 -33.84
N CYS A 22 -33.51 47.08 -33.78
CA CYS A 22 -34.86 46.68 -33.43
C CYS A 22 -34.86 46.03 -32.04
N LYS A 23 -35.99 46.11 -31.35
CA LYS A 23 -36.22 45.33 -30.12
C LYS A 23 -35.91 43.85 -30.37
N GLY A 24 -35.13 43.26 -29.48
CA GLY A 24 -34.68 41.87 -29.55
C GLY A 24 -33.37 41.66 -30.33
N ASP A 25 -32.81 42.70 -30.94
CA ASP A 25 -31.49 42.58 -31.57
C ASP A 25 -30.38 42.39 -30.56
N GLN A 26 -29.41 41.55 -30.89
CA GLN A 26 -28.21 41.37 -30.09
C GLN A 26 -27.09 42.29 -30.61
N LEU A 27 -26.59 43.14 -29.72
CA LEU A 27 -25.51 44.08 -29.95
C LEU A 27 -24.23 43.61 -29.25
N THR A 28 -23.09 43.77 -29.92
CA THR A 28 -21.79 43.45 -29.31
C THR A 28 -21.12 44.72 -28.83
N MET A 29 -20.84 44.83 -27.53
CA MET A 29 -20.17 46.00 -26.95
C MET A 29 -18.70 46.01 -27.36
N ILE A 30 -18.28 47.13 -27.96
CA ILE A 30 -16.88 47.43 -28.28
C ILE A 30 -16.26 48.30 -27.19
N LYS A 31 -16.96 49.35 -26.76
CA LYS A 31 -16.46 50.31 -25.77
C LYS A 31 -17.59 50.87 -24.90
N ASN A 32 -17.29 51.15 -23.63
CA ASN A 32 -18.21 51.80 -22.71
C ASN A 32 -17.71 53.24 -22.44
N TYR A 33 -18.57 54.23 -22.68
CA TYR A 33 -18.36 55.61 -22.27
C TYR A 33 -19.03 55.83 -20.91
N GLN A 34 -18.30 56.39 -19.95
CA GLN A 34 -18.72 56.54 -18.54
C GLN A 34 -20.01 57.38 -18.33
N ASN A 35 -20.59 57.93 -19.39
CA ASN A 35 -21.80 58.74 -19.42
C ASN A 35 -23.06 57.94 -19.84
N GLY A 36 -23.02 56.61 -19.80
CA GLY A 36 -24.17 55.76 -20.14
C GLY A 36 -24.30 55.43 -21.62
N TRP A 37 -23.34 55.82 -22.45
CA TRP A 37 -23.30 55.48 -23.86
C TRP A 37 -22.33 54.33 -24.13
N LEU A 38 -22.73 53.39 -24.98
CA LEU A 38 -21.92 52.27 -25.40
C LEU A 38 -21.64 52.35 -26.90
N LEU A 39 -20.41 52.12 -27.32
CA LEU A 39 -20.09 51.83 -28.71
C LEU A 39 -20.38 50.36 -28.98
N CYS A 40 -21.34 50.10 -29.85
CA CYS A 40 -21.82 48.75 -30.15
C CYS A 40 -21.68 48.44 -31.64
N SER A 41 -21.53 47.16 -31.96
CA SER A 41 -21.57 46.65 -33.33
C SER A 41 -22.74 45.71 -33.57
N LYS A 42 -23.40 45.89 -34.72
CA LYS A 42 -24.45 45.02 -35.24
C LYS A 42 -24.31 44.89 -36.76
N ASN A 43 -24.21 43.66 -37.26
CA ASN A 43 -24.14 43.35 -38.70
C ASN A 43 -23.07 44.17 -39.46
N GLY A 44 -21.92 44.43 -38.83
CA GLY A 44 -20.83 45.22 -39.41
C GLY A 44 -20.99 46.75 -39.30
N GLN A 45 -22.16 47.25 -38.89
CA GLN A 45 -22.35 48.65 -38.53
C GLN A 45 -21.90 48.89 -37.09
N VAL A 46 -21.31 50.05 -36.84
CA VAL A 46 -20.81 50.46 -35.52
C VAL A 46 -21.37 51.84 -35.21
N GLY A 47 -21.92 52.01 -34.01
CA GLY A 47 -22.48 53.29 -33.57
C GLY A 47 -22.70 53.31 -32.07
N ILE A 48 -22.97 54.50 -31.53
CA ILE A 48 -23.25 54.66 -30.11
C ILE A 48 -24.72 54.33 -29.80
N VAL A 49 -24.94 53.74 -28.62
CA VAL A 49 -26.26 53.34 -28.11
C VAL A 49 -26.32 53.64 -26.61
N ASN A 50 -27.45 54.16 -26.13
CA ASN A 50 -27.67 54.37 -24.70
C ASN A 50 -27.94 53.04 -23.97
N LEU A 51 -27.25 52.81 -22.86
CA LEU A 51 -27.37 51.61 -22.03
C LEU A 51 -28.82 51.35 -21.56
N ASP A 52 -29.62 52.40 -21.34
CA ASP A 52 -31.01 52.28 -20.87
C ASP A 52 -31.92 51.57 -21.90
N LEU A 53 -31.51 51.51 -23.17
CA LEU A 53 -32.22 50.81 -24.23
C LEU A 53 -31.85 49.32 -24.30
N LEU A 54 -30.95 48.84 -23.45
CA LEU A 54 -30.29 47.55 -23.54
C LEU A 54 -30.38 46.74 -22.24
N GLN A 55 -30.27 45.43 -22.35
CA GLN A 55 -30.05 44.52 -21.21
C GLN A 55 -28.87 43.58 -21.50
N PRO A 56 -28.07 43.17 -20.50
CA PRO A 56 -27.03 42.17 -20.71
C PRO A 56 -27.62 40.88 -21.28
N SER A 57 -27.08 40.38 -22.40
CA SER A 57 -27.57 39.14 -22.98
C SER A 57 -27.11 37.96 -22.11
N ILE A 58 -28.04 37.17 -21.60
CA ILE A 58 -27.71 35.93 -20.88
C ILE A 58 -27.20 34.93 -21.93
N PRO A 59 -25.98 34.37 -21.81
CA PRO A 59 -25.53 33.33 -22.73
C PRO A 59 -26.51 32.15 -22.62
N GLN A 60 -27.26 31.89 -23.69
CA GLN A 60 -28.17 30.74 -23.72
C GLN A 60 -27.33 29.47 -23.59
N TYR A 61 -27.46 28.82 -22.43
CA TYR A 61 -26.72 27.61 -22.09
C TYR A 61 -27.26 26.45 -22.94
N ASP A 62 -26.45 25.92 -23.86
CA ASP A 62 -26.82 24.82 -24.74
C ASP A 62 -27.09 23.54 -23.94
N HIS A 63 -28.37 23.25 -23.67
CA HIS A 63 -28.82 22.09 -22.91
C HIS A 63 -28.48 20.74 -23.58
N SER A 64 -28.14 20.73 -24.88
CA SER A 64 -27.81 19.51 -25.61
C SER A 64 -26.42 18.96 -25.25
N GLN A 65 -25.47 19.84 -24.89
CA GLN A 65 -24.12 19.44 -24.48
C GLN A 65 -24.09 18.97 -23.02
N THR A 66 -24.88 19.59 -22.15
CA THR A 66 -25.00 19.25 -20.72
C THR A 66 -25.62 17.87 -20.51
N LYS A 67 -26.62 17.50 -21.32
CA LYS A 67 -27.28 16.20 -21.21
C LYS A 67 -26.35 15.05 -21.60
N LYS A 68 -25.60 15.22 -22.71
CA LYS A 68 -24.57 14.26 -23.14
C LYS A 68 -23.49 14.05 -22.08
N THR A 69 -23.02 15.13 -21.44
CA THR A 69 -22.01 15.04 -20.38
C THR A 69 -22.53 14.36 -19.13
N ILE A 70 -23.80 14.57 -18.75
CA ILE A 70 -24.42 13.88 -17.60
C ILE A 70 -24.58 12.38 -17.88
N ASP A 71 -25.02 12.00 -19.09
CA ASP A 71 -25.19 10.60 -19.46
C ASP A 71 -23.83 9.86 -19.42
N GLU A 72 -22.77 10.47 -19.97
CA GLU A 72 -21.40 9.93 -19.91
C GLU A 72 -20.85 9.83 -18.47
N LEU A 73 -21.14 10.81 -17.62
CA LEU A 73 -20.75 10.79 -16.20
C LEU A 73 -21.52 9.70 -15.43
N SER A 74 -22.80 9.49 -15.75
CA SER A 74 -23.63 8.45 -15.13
C SER A 74 -23.13 7.04 -15.43
N GLU A 75 -22.73 6.78 -16.68
CA GLU A 75 -22.11 5.51 -17.05
C GLU A 75 -20.77 5.27 -16.33
N LYS A 76 -19.96 6.31 -16.18
CA LYS A 76 -18.68 6.22 -15.45
C LYS A 76 -18.92 5.95 -13.95
N LEU A 77 -19.91 6.61 -13.35
CA LEU A 77 -20.30 6.40 -11.96
C LEU A 77 -20.76 4.96 -11.68
N LEU A 78 -21.57 4.38 -12.57
CA LEU A 78 -22.01 2.97 -12.47
C LEU A 78 -20.83 1.99 -12.55
N LYS A 79 -19.84 2.27 -13.40
CA LYS A 79 -18.63 1.44 -13.49
C LYS A 79 -17.79 1.54 -12.22
N VAL A 80 -17.66 2.75 -11.66
CA VAL A 80 -16.91 2.98 -10.41
C VAL A 80 -17.57 2.27 -9.22
N SER A 81 -18.89 2.28 -9.11
CA SER A 81 -19.58 1.58 -8.01
C SER A 81 -19.36 0.07 -8.08
N SER A 82 -19.43 -0.52 -9.28
CA SER A 82 -19.17 -1.95 -9.47
C SER A 82 -17.73 -2.34 -9.10
N ILE A 83 -16.74 -1.52 -9.46
CA ILE A 83 -15.34 -1.74 -9.06
C ILE A 83 -15.19 -1.65 -7.54
N PHE A 84 -15.87 -0.69 -6.91
CA PHE A 84 -15.84 -0.52 -5.46
C PHE A 84 -16.40 -1.75 -4.73
N ASP A 85 -17.54 -2.29 -5.17
CA ASP A 85 -18.13 -3.51 -4.60
C ASP A 85 -17.19 -4.72 -4.74
N GLN A 86 -16.53 -4.85 -5.89
CA GLN A 86 -15.52 -5.89 -6.11
C GLN A 86 -14.34 -5.74 -5.16
N VAL A 87 -13.81 -4.52 -4.99
CA VAL A 87 -12.70 -4.23 -4.08
C VAL A 87 -13.09 -4.53 -2.63
N GLN A 88 -14.30 -4.14 -2.20
CA GLN A 88 -14.81 -4.46 -0.86
C GLN A 88 -14.90 -5.98 -0.65
N THR A 89 -15.42 -6.71 -1.64
CA THR A 89 -15.54 -8.18 -1.57
C THR A 89 -14.17 -8.86 -1.47
N GLN A 90 -13.19 -8.43 -2.27
CA GLN A 90 -11.83 -8.96 -2.23
C GLN A 90 -11.14 -8.66 -0.90
N PHE A 91 -11.31 -7.46 -0.36
CA PHE A 91 -10.76 -7.09 0.93
C PHE A 91 -11.34 -7.96 2.06
N GLY A 92 -12.65 -8.23 2.05
CA GLY A 92 -13.29 -9.15 2.99
C GLY A 92 -12.64 -10.55 2.97
N LYS A 93 -12.49 -11.14 1.78
CA LYS A 93 -11.83 -12.46 1.61
C LYS A 93 -10.38 -12.46 2.11
N LEU A 94 -9.63 -11.39 1.83
CA LEU A 94 -8.25 -11.25 2.29
C LEU A 94 -8.18 -11.18 3.82
N THR A 95 -9.07 -10.43 4.46
CA THR A 95 -9.09 -10.32 5.93
C THR A 95 -9.41 -11.65 6.61
N GLU A 96 -10.35 -12.43 6.09
CA GLU A 96 -10.65 -13.79 6.58
C GLU A 96 -9.44 -14.71 6.44
N THR A 97 -8.76 -14.65 5.27
CA THR A 97 -7.56 -15.45 5.00
C THR A 97 -6.42 -15.12 5.97
N ILE A 98 -6.18 -13.83 6.22
CA ILE A 98 -5.17 -13.38 7.18
C ILE A 98 -5.50 -13.89 8.59
N LYS A 99 -6.77 -13.88 8.98
CA LYS A 99 -7.22 -14.37 10.28
C LYS A 99 -6.92 -15.87 10.44
N ILE A 100 -7.27 -16.67 9.44
CA ILE A 100 -7.01 -18.13 9.43
C ILE A 100 -5.50 -18.40 9.48
N LYS A 101 -4.71 -17.75 8.62
CA LYS A 101 -3.24 -17.94 8.60
C LYS A 101 -2.57 -17.52 9.90
N LYS A 102 -3.10 -16.50 10.61
CA LYS A 102 -2.61 -16.13 11.95
C LYS A 102 -2.86 -17.23 12.98
N GLN A 103 -4.02 -17.89 12.93
CA GLN A 103 -4.34 -19.01 13.84
C GLN A 103 -3.44 -20.22 13.56
N GLU A 104 -3.32 -20.63 12.29
CA GLU A 104 -2.40 -21.72 11.88
C GLU A 104 -0.95 -21.44 12.34
N LEU A 105 -0.48 -20.21 12.18
CA LEU A 105 0.86 -19.82 12.61
C LEU A 105 1.05 -19.90 14.13
N GLN A 106 0.02 -19.57 14.92
CA GLN A 106 0.07 -19.70 16.39
C GLN A 106 0.12 -21.16 16.82
N GLU A 107 -0.65 -22.04 16.18
CA GLU A 107 -0.63 -23.47 16.44
C GLU A 107 0.74 -24.07 16.12
N LEU A 108 1.26 -23.77 14.92
CA LEU A 108 2.57 -24.25 14.47
C LEU A 108 3.71 -23.73 15.37
N ARG A 109 3.64 -22.48 15.86
CA ARG A 109 4.60 -21.94 16.83
C ARG A 109 4.57 -22.70 18.14
N SER A 110 3.38 -22.99 18.65
CA SER A 110 3.19 -23.71 19.91
C SER A 110 3.71 -25.15 19.82
N GLU A 111 3.47 -25.81 18.69
CA GLU A 111 3.99 -27.16 18.44
C GLU A 111 5.51 -27.19 18.33
N ASN A 112 6.11 -26.27 17.56
CA ASN A 112 7.56 -26.14 17.47
C ASN A 112 8.19 -25.87 18.84
N GLN A 113 7.57 -25.04 19.69
CA GLN A 113 8.06 -24.78 21.04
C GLN A 113 8.08 -26.05 21.90
N LYS A 114 7.05 -26.91 21.80
CA LYS A 114 7.02 -28.21 22.48
C LYS A 114 8.11 -29.15 21.98
N LEU A 115 8.37 -29.18 20.67
CA LEU A 115 9.45 -29.98 20.09
C LEU A 115 10.82 -29.52 20.57
N VAL A 116 11.07 -28.20 20.60
CA VAL A 116 12.30 -27.63 21.14
C VAL A 116 12.46 -27.99 22.62
N GLN A 117 11.41 -27.89 23.44
CA GLN A 117 11.47 -28.30 24.85
C GLN A 117 11.75 -29.80 25.00
N LYS A 118 11.13 -30.65 24.19
CA LYS A 118 11.41 -32.10 24.18
C LYS A 118 12.88 -32.37 23.84
N GLN A 119 13.41 -31.73 22.80
CA GLN A 119 14.83 -31.84 22.45
C GLN A 119 15.73 -31.33 23.57
N GLN A 120 15.44 -30.17 24.16
CA GLN A 120 16.21 -29.63 25.28
C GLN A 120 16.20 -30.55 26.51
N ASN A 121 15.07 -31.18 26.81
CA ASN A 121 14.97 -32.16 27.90
C ASN A 121 15.75 -33.44 27.57
N GLN A 122 15.68 -33.90 26.32
CA GLN A 122 16.46 -35.03 25.83
C GLN A 122 17.98 -34.75 25.86
N PHE A 123 18.39 -33.49 25.62
CA PHE A 123 19.77 -33.05 25.77
C PHE A 123 20.19 -32.86 27.25
N LYS A 124 19.31 -32.39 28.14
CA LYS A 124 19.58 -32.35 29.60
C LYS A 124 19.76 -33.74 30.20
N GLU A 125 19.23 -34.78 29.55
CA GLU A 125 19.45 -36.19 29.89
C GLU A 125 20.75 -36.79 29.32
N THR A 126 21.54 -36.05 28.52
CA THR A 126 22.94 -36.45 28.25
C THR A 126 23.77 -36.24 29.51
N LYS A 127 23.60 -37.17 30.44
CA LYS A 127 24.34 -37.33 31.69
C LYS A 127 25.82 -37.14 31.39
N ILE A 128 26.50 -36.29 32.17
CA ILE A 128 27.94 -36.11 32.07
C ILE A 128 28.56 -37.52 32.07
N PRO A 129 29.34 -37.88 31.04
CA PRO A 129 29.90 -39.22 30.92
C PRO A 129 30.69 -39.52 32.19
N ILE A 130 30.43 -40.67 32.81
CA ILE A 130 31.05 -41.03 34.10
C ILE A 130 32.23 -41.98 33.91
N CYS A 131 33.21 -41.86 34.80
CA CYS A 131 34.35 -42.73 34.90
C CYS A 131 33.92 -44.11 35.36
N ILE A 132 34.23 -45.16 34.59
CA ILE A 132 33.84 -46.53 34.92
C ILE A 132 34.52 -47.07 36.18
N SER A 133 35.70 -46.54 36.54
CA SER A 133 36.46 -46.99 37.70
C SER A 133 36.00 -46.36 39.02
N CYS A 134 35.38 -45.18 39.01
CA CYS A 134 35.03 -44.45 40.25
C CYS A 134 33.72 -43.66 40.23
N GLN A 135 32.95 -43.73 39.13
CA GLN A 135 31.65 -43.07 38.94
C GLN A 135 31.64 -41.54 39.05
N LYS A 136 32.81 -40.89 39.09
CA LYS A 136 32.96 -39.43 38.96
C LYS A 136 32.91 -39.02 37.48
N GLU A 137 32.80 -37.72 37.21
CA GLU A 137 32.83 -37.20 35.83
C GLU A 137 34.07 -37.69 35.04
N SER A 138 33.82 -38.17 33.83
CA SER A 138 34.82 -38.59 32.86
C SER A 138 35.19 -37.42 31.97
N SER A 139 36.50 -37.26 31.78
CA SER A 139 37.09 -36.21 30.95
C SER A 139 38.23 -36.73 30.10
N PHE A 140 38.35 -38.06 29.95
CA PHE A 140 39.45 -38.72 29.24
C PHE A 140 38.93 -39.76 28.24
N LEU A 141 39.32 -39.57 26.98
CA LEU A 141 38.94 -40.35 25.82
C LEU A 141 40.04 -41.36 25.44
N VAL A 142 39.67 -42.60 25.14
CA VAL A 142 40.58 -43.59 24.53
C VAL A 142 40.54 -43.43 23.01
N LEU A 143 41.61 -42.91 22.40
CA LEU A 143 41.59 -42.44 21.00
C LEU A 143 41.18 -43.50 19.97
N ASN A 144 41.67 -44.72 20.11
CA ASN A 144 41.44 -45.76 19.11
C ASN A 144 40.04 -46.41 19.19
N CYS A 145 39.25 -46.13 20.23
CA CYS A 145 37.89 -46.63 20.36
C CYS A 145 36.83 -45.57 20.68
N GLY A 146 37.22 -44.32 20.92
CA GLY A 146 36.31 -43.21 21.17
C GLY A 146 35.56 -43.27 22.51
N HIS A 147 35.95 -44.16 23.42
CA HIS A 147 35.25 -44.30 24.70
C HIS A 147 35.76 -43.31 25.74
N LEU A 148 34.84 -42.48 26.23
CA LEU A 148 35.07 -41.50 27.29
C LEU A 148 34.70 -42.13 28.63
N CYS A 149 35.69 -42.74 29.28
CA CYS A 149 35.45 -43.68 30.38
C CYS A 149 36.34 -43.50 31.61
N PHE A 150 37.24 -42.52 31.61
CA PHE A 150 38.12 -42.24 32.74
C PHE A 150 38.04 -40.79 33.24
N CYS A 151 38.26 -40.59 34.53
CA CYS A 151 38.58 -39.29 35.11
C CYS A 151 40.10 -39.10 35.21
N LYS A 152 40.55 -37.87 35.51
CA LYS A 152 41.99 -37.52 35.62
C LYS A 152 42.79 -38.40 36.59
N LYS A 153 42.17 -38.91 37.65
CA LYS A 153 42.85 -39.77 38.63
C LYS A 153 42.92 -41.21 38.12
N CYS A 154 41.81 -41.73 37.58
CA CYS A 154 41.72 -43.11 37.15
C CYS A 154 42.49 -43.39 35.85
N SER A 155 42.61 -42.41 34.95
CA SER A 155 43.36 -42.57 33.70
C SER A 155 44.83 -42.93 33.92
N LYS A 156 45.42 -42.53 35.06
CA LYS A 156 46.82 -42.81 35.40
C LYS A 156 47.12 -44.29 35.67
N PHE A 157 46.10 -45.09 35.97
CA PHE A 157 46.26 -46.53 36.23
C PHE A 157 46.20 -47.38 34.96
N TYR A 158 45.96 -46.75 33.80
CA TYR A 158 45.90 -47.41 32.50
C TYR A 158 46.99 -46.87 31.59
N GLN A 159 47.63 -47.76 30.84
CA GLN A 159 48.75 -47.47 29.97
C GLN A 159 48.50 -48.00 28.55
N LYS A 160 49.44 -47.68 27.63
CA LYS A 160 49.41 -48.20 26.27
C LYS A 160 49.47 -49.73 26.30
N GLY A 161 48.52 -50.38 25.63
CA GLY A 161 48.41 -51.84 25.54
C GLY A 161 47.34 -52.46 26.43
N ASP A 162 46.91 -51.76 27.50
CA ASP A 162 45.81 -52.18 28.37
C ASP A 162 44.48 -52.22 27.64
N LEU A 163 43.46 -52.87 28.21
CA LEU A 163 42.14 -52.98 27.58
C LEU A 163 41.20 -51.86 28.04
N CYS A 164 40.52 -51.24 27.08
CA CYS A 164 39.42 -50.31 27.36
C CYS A 164 38.33 -51.02 28.15
N PRO A 165 37.90 -50.51 29.33
CA PRO A 165 36.90 -51.18 30.16
C PRO A 165 35.52 -51.31 29.52
N ILE A 166 35.20 -50.45 28.53
CA ILE A 166 33.90 -50.48 27.85
C ILE A 166 33.89 -51.52 26.72
N CYS A 167 34.86 -51.45 25.80
CA CYS A 167 34.82 -52.25 24.56
C CYS A 167 35.93 -53.30 24.43
N LYS A 168 36.81 -53.43 25.44
CA LYS A 168 37.93 -54.38 25.49
C LYS A 168 38.97 -54.23 24.36
N LYS A 169 38.93 -53.16 23.56
CA LYS A 169 40.00 -52.83 22.59
C LYS A 169 41.27 -52.36 23.32
N ARG A 170 42.45 -52.64 22.76
CA ARG A 170 43.73 -52.19 23.31
C ARG A 170 43.85 -50.67 23.28
N ILE A 171 44.20 -50.04 24.39
CA ILE A 171 44.40 -48.60 24.53
C ILE A 171 45.67 -48.20 23.79
N SER A 172 45.52 -47.32 22.80
CA SER A 172 46.66 -46.71 22.11
C SER A 172 47.17 -45.50 22.87
N VAL A 173 46.28 -44.55 23.16
CA VAL A 173 46.54 -43.31 23.89
C VAL A 173 45.25 -42.89 24.61
N ILE A 174 45.41 -42.32 25.81
CA ILE A 174 44.33 -41.69 26.56
C ILE A 174 44.58 -40.18 26.57
N ILE A 175 43.60 -39.39 26.11
CA ILE A 175 43.73 -37.93 26.04
C ILE A 175 42.64 -37.24 26.88
N PRO A 176 42.93 -36.09 27.52
CA PRO A 176 41.88 -35.27 28.11
C PRO A 176 41.02 -34.64 27.01
N ILE A 177 39.74 -34.45 27.32
CA ILE A 177 38.83 -33.64 26.52
C ILE A 177 38.35 -32.46 27.37
N TYR A 178 38.29 -31.30 26.72
CA TYR A 178 37.84 -30.04 27.31
C TYR A 178 36.54 -29.66 26.60
N TYR A 179 35.52 -29.33 27.38
CA TYR A 179 34.22 -28.85 26.90
C TYR A 179 34.17 -27.33 26.94
#